data_AF-A0A7J9IAR8-F1
#
_entry.id   AF-A0A7J9IAR8-F1
#
_cell.length_a   1.000
_cell.length_b   1.000
_cell.length_c   1.000
_cell.angle_alpha   90.00
_cell.angle_beta   90.00
_cell.angle_gamma   90.00
#
_symmetry.space_group_name_H-M   'P 1'
#
loop_
_entity.id
_entity.type
_entity.pdbx_description
1 polymer ?
#
loop_
_entity_poly.entity_id
_entity_poly.type
_entity_poly.pdbx_seq_one_letter_code
_entity_poly.pdbx_strand_id
1 'polypeptide(L)'
;MGVIFIPVGLVTLRASHCVIFHSMVVEIVDRYDIDCVPEPSRMDKVSYIQDDSIPKNCSRFMKVHKYMKAPIYIYYQLDNYYQNHRRYVKSRSDKQLLDGQKYRDTSSCQPVESNNNRPIVPCGLIAWSLFNDTFEFIREGAELKVNRKNIAWKSDRGHKFGKNVYPFNFQNGTLIGGGKLNPEIPLSDQEDLIVWMRTSALPSFRKLYGRIEEDLDVDDVVVVNLMNNYNTYSFGGKKKLVLSTSSWLGGKNDFLGHACVFVGCSSLTLAIIFMLLHALWRHELFTLEQEKLFRVIRTRSTYI
;
A
#
# COMPACT_ATOMS: atom_id res chain seq x y z
N MET A 1 8.20 1.54 30.27
CA MET A 1 8.25 1.39 28.79
C MET A 1 8.41 -0.06 28.37
N GLY A 2 9.51 -0.75 28.68
CA GLY A 2 9.72 -2.12 28.20
C GLY A 2 8.69 -3.16 28.63
N VAL A 3 8.17 -3.08 29.86
CA VAL A 3 7.07 -3.95 30.35
C VAL A 3 5.78 -3.81 29.52
N ILE A 4 5.58 -2.68 28.83
CA ILE A 4 4.40 -2.44 27.98
C ILE A 4 4.73 -2.76 26.51
N PHE A 5 5.84 -2.25 26.00
CA PHE A 5 6.20 -2.35 24.58
C PHE A 5 6.54 -3.78 24.15
N ILE A 6 7.13 -4.60 25.03
CA ILE A 6 7.45 -6.00 24.70
C ILE A 6 6.17 -6.83 24.52
N PRO A 7 5.21 -6.87 25.47
CA PRO A 7 3.95 -7.57 25.25
C PRO A 7 3.17 -7.05 24.04
N VAL A 8 3.08 -5.73 23.85
CA VAL A 8 2.41 -5.13 22.68
C VAL A 8 3.10 -5.56 21.38
N GLY A 9 4.43 -5.55 21.33
CA GLY A 9 5.22 -6.02 20.19
C GLY A 9 5.01 -7.51 19.89
N LEU A 10 4.99 -8.35 20.92
CA LEU A 10 4.72 -9.79 20.76
C LEU A 10 3.27 -10.06 20.30
N VAL A 11 2.29 -9.32 20.82
CA VAL A 11 0.88 -9.42 20.39
C VAL A 11 0.72 -8.99 18.93
N THR A 12 1.36 -7.89 18.53
CA THR A 12 1.31 -7.40 17.14
C THR A 12 2.03 -8.34 16.17
N LEU A 13 3.21 -8.88 16.52
CA LEU A 13 3.86 -9.95 15.74
C LEU A 13 2.96 -11.18 15.63
N ARG A 14 2.37 -11.63 16.74
CA ARG A 14 1.42 -12.75 16.73
C ARG A 14 0.18 -12.45 15.89
N ALA A 15 -0.32 -11.22 15.86
CA ALA A 15 -1.43 -10.83 15.01
C ALA A 15 -1.05 -10.87 13.51
N SER A 16 0.18 -10.46 13.17
CA SER A 16 0.71 -10.50 11.79
C SER A 16 0.99 -11.94 11.32
N HIS A 17 1.52 -12.80 12.20
CA HIS A 17 1.87 -14.21 11.90
C HIS A 17 0.73 -15.22 12.19
N CYS A 18 -0.35 -14.78 12.84
CA CYS A 18 -1.55 -15.47 13.34
C CYS A 18 -1.56 -17.02 13.45
N VAL A 19 -1.46 -17.53 14.68
CA VAL A 19 -1.63 -18.96 15.04
C VAL A 19 -2.89 -19.23 15.88
N ILE A 20 -3.49 -18.23 16.55
CA ILE A 20 -4.52 -18.46 17.58
C ILE A 20 -5.96 -18.43 17.04
N PHE A 21 -6.21 -17.79 15.88
CA PHE A 21 -7.57 -17.60 15.33
C PHE A 21 -7.79 -18.21 13.93
N HIS A 22 -6.94 -19.15 13.47
CA HIS A 22 -7.07 -19.79 12.16
C HIS A 22 -7.17 -18.81 10.96
N SER A 23 -6.68 -17.58 11.10
CA SER A 23 -6.71 -16.56 10.05
C SER A 23 -5.31 -16.00 9.84
N MET A 24 -4.41 -16.84 9.29
CA MET A 24 -3.12 -16.34 8.79
C MET A 24 -3.39 -15.34 7.66
N VAL A 25 -2.66 -14.22 7.66
CA VAL A 25 -2.61 -13.38 6.47
C VAL A 25 -1.84 -14.15 5.41
N VAL A 26 -2.57 -14.64 4.41
CA VAL A 26 -2.02 -15.35 3.26
C VAL A 26 -1.95 -14.36 2.12
N GLU A 27 -0.75 -14.20 1.56
CA GLU A 27 -0.54 -13.39 0.36
C GLU A 27 -0.04 -14.29 -0.77
N ILE A 28 -0.72 -14.24 -1.92
CA ILE A 28 -0.26 -14.83 -3.17
C ILE A 28 0.11 -13.67 -4.09
N VAL A 29 1.36 -13.63 -4.54
CA VAL A 29 1.89 -12.56 -5.39
C VAL A 29 2.35 -13.18 -6.71
N ASP A 30 1.72 -12.80 -7.81
CA ASP A 30 2.14 -13.21 -9.16
C ASP A 30 2.63 -11.98 -9.94
N ARG A 31 3.83 -12.08 -10.52
CA ARG A 31 4.41 -11.03 -11.35
C ARG A 31 4.10 -11.34 -12.81
N TYR A 32 3.30 -10.49 -13.46
CA TYR A 32 2.80 -10.77 -14.80
C TYR A 32 3.39 -9.86 -15.89
N ASP A 33 4.14 -8.80 -15.54
CA ASP A 33 4.66 -7.85 -16.54
C ASP A 33 5.62 -8.46 -17.56
N ILE A 34 6.37 -9.51 -17.22
CA ILE A 34 7.27 -10.19 -18.17
C ILE A 34 6.55 -11.34 -18.86
N ASP A 35 5.84 -12.15 -18.08
CA ASP A 35 5.26 -13.40 -18.56
C ASP A 35 4.09 -13.18 -19.53
N CYS A 36 3.42 -12.04 -19.44
CA CYS A 36 2.36 -11.62 -20.36
C CYS A 36 2.87 -10.90 -21.62
N VAL A 37 4.18 -10.93 -21.88
CA VAL A 37 4.77 -10.48 -23.15
C VAL A 37 5.27 -11.70 -23.92
N PRO A 38 4.80 -11.92 -25.17
CA PRO A 38 5.28 -12.99 -26.03
C PRO A 38 6.80 -12.95 -26.19
N GLU A 39 7.47 -14.11 -26.20
CA GLU A 39 8.93 -14.21 -26.36
C GLU A 39 9.54 -13.29 -27.44
N PRO A 40 9.03 -13.25 -28.69
CA PRO A 40 9.62 -12.39 -29.72
C PRO A 40 9.55 -10.89 -29.39
N SER A 41 8.55 -10.48 -28.60
CA SER A 41 8.32 -9.09 -28.21
C SER A 41 9.03 -8.69 -26.92
N ARG A 42 9.75 -9.60 -26.25
CA ARG A 42 10.42 -9.29 -24.97
C ARG A 42 11.64 -8.38 -25.11
N MET A 43 12.22 -8.31 -26.30
CA MET A 43 13.32 -7.38 -26.61
C MET A 43 12.84 -5.94 -26.74
N ASP A 44 11.62 -5.74 -27.25
CA ASP A 44 10.99 -4.43 -27.36
C ASP A 44 9.57 -4.42 -26.78
N LYS A 45 9.51 -4.43 -25.45
CA LYS A 45 8.25 -4.42 -24.70
C LYS A 45 7.48 -3.11 -24.87
N VAL A 46 8.19 -2.01 -25.19
CA VAL A 46 7.58 -0.68 -25.33
C VAL A 46 6.78 -0.61 -26.63
N SER A 47 7.35 -1.09 -27.74
CA SER A 47 6.60 -1.20 -29.00
C SER A 47 5.41 -2.16 -28.87
N TYR A 48 5.60 -3.31 -28.22
CA TYR A 48 4.50 -4.26 -28.00
C TYR A 48 3.31 -3.66 -27.22
N ILE A 49 3.58 -2.94 -26.12
CA ILE A 49 2.51 -2.39 -25.29
C ILE A 49 1.82 -1.19 -25.96
N GLN A 50 2.51 -0.47 -26.84
CA GLN A 50 2.00 0.69 -27.57
C GLN A 50 1.23 0.31 -28.85
N ASP A 51 1.38 -0.92 -29.35
CA ASP A 51 0.70 -1.37 -30.56
C ASP A 51 -0.74 -1.77 -30.26
N ASP A 52 -1.68 -0.85 -30.47
CA ASP A 52 -3.13 -1.04 -30.25
C ASP A 52 -3.75 -2.18 -31.09
N SER A 53 -3.11 -2.63 -32.16
CA SER A 53 -3.64 -3.70 -33.02
C SER A 53 -3.57 -5.10 -32.39
N ILE A 54 -2.68 -5.28 -31.40
CA ILE A 54 -2.43 -6.58 -30.77
C ILE A 54 -3.29 -6.69 -29.49
N PRO A 55 -4.07 -7.75 -29.29
CA PRO A 55 -4.72 -7.98 -27.99
C PRO A 55 -3.69 -8.44 -26.94
N LYS A 56 -3.66 -7.79 -25.77
CA LYS A 56 -2.70 -8.07 -24.69
C LYS A 56 -3.27 -9.02 -23.64
N ASN A 57 -3.98 -10.04 -24.11
CA ASN A 57 -4.61 -11.04 -23.27
C ASN A 57 -3.56 -12.00 -22.72
N CYS A 58 -3.67 -12.36 -21.45
CA CYS A 58 -2.74 -13.25 -20.77
C CYS A 58 -3.48 -14.06 -19.72
N SER A 59 -3.09 -15.32 -19.55
CA SER A 59 -3.60 -16.19 -18.50
C SER A 59 -2.48 -16.52 -17.52
N ARG A 60 -2.76 -16.35 -16.23
CA ARG A 60 -1.84 -16.64 -15.12
C ARG A 60 -2.47 -17.69 -14.20
N PHE A 61 -1.63 -18.54 -13.62
CA PHE A 61 -2.08 -19.60 -12.71
C PHE A 61 -1.57 -19.28 -11.30
N MET A 62 -2.50 -19.05 -10.38
CA MET A 62 -2.19 -18.75 -8.99
C MET A 62 -2.60 -19.95 -8.13
N LYS A 63 -1.61 -20.71 -7.65
CA LYS A 63 -1.84 -21.84 -6.74
C LYS A 63 -2.04 -21.34 -5.31
N VAL A 64 -3.12 -21.79 -4.67
CA VAL A 64 -3.44 -21.48 -3.28
C VAL A 64 -2.73 -22.48 -2.37
N HIS A 65 -1.68 -22.02 -1.69
CA HIS A 65 -0.84 -22.90 -0.84
C HIS A 65 -1.39 -23.03 0.59
N LYS A 66 -2.29 -22.14 0.98
CA LYS A 66 -2.91 -22.08 2.30
C LYS A 66 -4.34 -21.57 2.13
N TYR A 67 -5.27 -22.13 2.91
CA TYR A 67 -6.66 -21.69 2.92
C TYR A 67 -6.77 -20.18 3.13
N MET A 68 -7.56 -19.52 2.28
CA MET A 68 -7.81 -18.08 2.31
C MET A 68 -9.28 -17.85 2.63
N LYS A 69 -9.55 -17.36 3.84
CA LYS A 69 -10.89 -17.00 4.28
C LYS A 69 -11.35 -15.67 3.66
N ALA A 70 -12.57 -15.62 3.16
CA ALA A 70 -13.23 -14.44 2.64
C ALA A 70 -13.46 -13.36 3.73
N PRO A 71 -13.44 -12.06 3.36
CA PRO A 71 -13.21 -11.54 2.02
C PRO A 71 -11.72 -11.58 1.63
N ILE A 72 -11.44 -12.00 0.39
CA ILE A 72 -10.10 -12.02 -0.19
C ILE A 72 -9.92 -10.77 -1.02
N TYR A 73 -8.95 -9.93 -0.67
CA TYR A 73 -8.70 -8.67 -1.34
C TYR A 73 -7.77 -8.87 -2.53
N ILE A 74 -8.14 -8.28 -3.66
CA ILE A 74 -7.35 -8.25 -4.88
C ILE A 74 -6.66 -6.89 -4.95
N TYR A 75 -5.34 -6.89 -5.02
CA TYR A 75 -4.54 -5.69 -5.24
C TYR A 75 -3.73 -5.82 -6.52
N TYR A 76 -3.61 -4.71 -7.26
CA TYR A 76 -2.50 -4.55 -8.20
C TYR A 76 -1.37 -3.81 -7.49
N GLN A 77 -0.15 -4.31 -7.69
CA GLN A 77 1.07 -3.69 -7.19
C GLN A 77 1.87 -3.14 -8.37
N LEU A 78 2.23 -1.86 -8.26
CA LEU A 78 3.16 -1.21 -9.17
C LEU A 78 4.47 -0.94 -8.43
N ASP A 79 5.57 -1.36 -9.03
CA ASP A 79 6.92 -1.02 -8.56
C ASP A 79 7.57 -0.01 -9.50
N ASN A 80 8.48 0.81 -8.96
CA ASN A 80 9.19 1.86 -9.69
C ASN A 80 8.23 2.88 -10.34
N TYR A 81 7.17 3.26 -9.63
CA TYR A 81 6.17 4.25 -10.07
C TYR A 81 6.05 5.39 -9.04
N TYR A 82 6.51 6.58 -9.38
CA TYR A 82 6.65 7.70 -8.45
C TYR A 82 5.39 8.57 -8.33
N GLN A 83 4.30 8.02 -7.76
CA GLN A 83 3.10 8.81 -7.44
C GLN A 83 3.39 9.95 -6.43
N ASN A 84 4.46 9.84 -5.65
CA ASN A 84 4.88 10.82 -4.66
C ASN A 84 5.70 11.99 -5.25
N HIS A 85 6.00 11.97 -6.55
CA HIS A 85 6.76 13.06 -7.17
C HIS A 85 5.97 14.38 -7.10
N ARG A 86 6.61 15.46 -6.63
CA ARG A 86 5.95 16.75 -6.33
C ARG A 86 5.09 17.29 -7.47
N ARG A 87 5.57 17.21 -8.73
CA ARG A 87 4.81 17.67 -9.90
C ARG A 87 3.60 16.78 -10.19
N TYR A 88 3.73 15.48 -9.96
CA TYR A 88 2.63 14.52 -10.16
C TYR A 88 1.53 14.73 -9.11
N VAL A 89 1.89 14.78 -7.82
CA VAL A 89 0.95 15.00 -6.71
C VAL A 89 0.17 16.31 -6.84
N LYS A 90 0.83 17.37 -7.32
CA LYS A 90 0.21 18.68 -7.51
C LYS A 90 -0.70 18.75 -8.74
N SER A 91 -0.52 17.85 -9.71
CA SER A 91 -1.24 17.86 -10.99
C SER A 91 -2.65 17.26 -10.83
N ARG A 92 -3.52 18.02 -10.15
CA ARG A 92 -4.96 17.76 -9.95
C ARG A 92 -5.67 19.03 -9.48
N SER A 93 -7.00 19.03 -9.51
CA SER A 93 -7.82 20.12 -8.96
C SER A 93 -8.94 19.58 -8.06
N ASP A 94 -8.79 19.71 -6.75
CA ASP A 94 -9.75 19.18 -5.78
C ASP A 94 -11.12 19.88 -5.90
N LYS A 95 -11.14 21.17 -6.26
CA LYS A 95 -12.39 21.90 -6.55
C LYS A 95 -13.05 21.39 -7.82
N GLN A 96 -12.29 21.05 -8.86
CA GLN A 96 -12.86 20.47 -10.08
C GLN A 96 -13.46 19.08 -9.84
N LEU A 97 -12.87 18.27 -8.94
CA LEU A 97 -13.45 16.97 -8.57
C LEU A 97 -14.82 17.11 -7.91
N LEU A 98 -15.11 18.25 -7.26
CA LEU A 98 -16.39 18.54 -6.60
C LEU A 98 -17.39 19.27 -7.49
N ASP A 99 -16.92 20.25 -8.25
CA ASP A 99 -17.77 21.19 -9.01
C ASP A 99 -17.78 20.90 -10.53
N GLY A 100 -16.92 20.00 -11.00
CA GLY A 100 -16.80 19.62 -12.40
C GLY A 100 -16.45 20.80 -13.30
N GLN A 101 -17.18 20.93 -14.42
CA GLN A 101 -16.97 22.00 -15.40
C GLN A 101 -17.35 23.40 -14.88
N LYS A 102 -18.05 23.51 -13.74
CA LYS A 102 -18.39 24.80 -13.14
C LYS A 102 -17.13 25.53 -12.65
N TYR A 103 -16.08 24.78 -12.32
CA TYR A 103 -14.80 25.31 -11.88
C TYR A 103 -13.84 25.47 -13.05
N ARG A 104 -13.35 26.70 -13.27
CA ARG A 104 -12.53 27.07 -14.45
C ARG A 104 -11.03 27.22 -14.19
N ASP A 105 -10.61 27.42 -12.94
CA ASP A 105 -9.19 27.61 -12.61
C ASP A 105 -8.47 26.26 -12.45
N THR A 106 -8.09 25.66 -13.57
CA THR A 106 -7.41 24.36 -13.62
C THR A 106 -5.90 24.46 -13.77
N SER A 107 -5.30 25.62 -13.43
CA SER A 107 -3.86 25.86 -13.55
C SER A 107 -2.99 24.85 -12.80
N SER A 108 -3.50 24.29 -11.70
CA SER A 108 -2.81 23.22 -10.95
C SER A 108 -2.73 21.90 -11.71
N CYS A 109 -3.59 21.67 -12.72
CA CYS A 109 -3.66 20.43 -13.49
C CYS A 109 -2.65 20.33 -14.63
N GLN A 110 -1.78 21.32 -14.82
CA GLN A 110 -0.76 21.26 -15.86
C GLN A 110 0.10 19.98 -15.78
N PRO A 111 0.50 19.41 -16.93
CA PRO A 111 0.21 19.86 -18.30
C PRO A 111 -1.14 19.37 -18.86
N VAL A 112 -1.93 18.61 -18.10
CA VAL A 112 -3.14 17.91 -18.59
C VAL A 112 -4.42 18.59 -18.10
N GLU A 113 -4.56 19.88 -18.42
CA GLU A 113 -5.70 20.70 -18.00
C GLU A 113 -6.82 20.76 -19.05
N SER A 114 -6.44 20.70 -20.34
CA SER A 114 -7.36 20.81 -21.46
C SER A 114 -6.85 19.99 -22.66
N ASN A 115 -7.76 19.64 -23.56
CA ASN A 115 -7.45 19.03 -24.85
C ASN A 115 -8.32 19.70 -25.92
N ASN A 116 -7.72 20.10 -27.05
CA ASN A 116 -8.38 20.87 -28.11
C ASN A 116 -9.14 22.10 -27.59
N ASN A 117 -8.51 22.88 -26.68
CA ASN A 117 -9.08 24.06 -26.03
C ASN A 117 -10.35 23.81 -25.19
N ARG A 118 -10.68 22.55 -24.88
CA ARG A 118 -11.79 22.17 -24.00
C ARG A 118 -11.24 21.58 -22.70
N PRO A 119 -11.80 21.92 -21.52
CA PRO A 119 -11.32 21.41 -20.24
C PRO A 119 -11.42 19.89 -20.19
N ILE A 120 -10.48 19.25 -19.50
CA ILE A 120 -10.55 17.83 -19.18
C ILE A 120 -11.15 17.69 -17.77
N VAL A 121 -12.10 16.78 -17.58
CA VAL A 121 -12.66 16.44 -16.27
C VAL A 121 -12.60 14.92 -16.08
N PRO A 122 -11.97 14.42 -15.01
CA PRO A 122 -11.04 15.12 -14.10
C PRO A 122 -9.71 15.46 -14.79
N CYS A 123 -9.17 16.66 -14.53
CA CYS A 123 -7.87 17.10 -15.06
C CYS A 123 -6.66 16.63 -14.22
N GLY A 124 -5.48 16.68 -14.84
CA GLY A 124 -4.19 16.46 -14.19
C GLY A 124 -3.58 15.07 -14.43
N LEU A 125 -2.27 14.97 -14.21
CA LEU A 125 -1.47 13.76 -14.47
C LEU A 125 -1.95 12.55 -13.66
N ILE A 126 -2.45 12.77 -12.43
CA ILE A 126 -2.90 11.68 -11.58
C ILE A 126 -4.08 10.98 -12.24
N ALA A 127 -5.11 11.72 -12.62
CA ALA A 127 -6.26 11.14 -13.29
C ALA A 127 -5.89 10.61 -14.68
N TRP A 128 -5.11 11.36 -15.45
CA TRP A 128 -4.73 11.00 -16.81
C TRP A 128 -3.94 9.68 -16.93
N SER A 129 -3.19 9.31 -15.90
CA SER A 129 -2.46 8.04 -15.85
C SER A 129 -3.22 6.92 -15.13
N LEU A 130 -4.55 6.92 -15.20
CA LEU A 130 -5.40 5.90 -14.56
C LEU A 130 -4.98 4.48 -14.96
N PHE A 131 -4.83 3.60 -13.97
CA PHE A 131 -4.53 2.19 -14.21
C PHE A 131 -5.66 1.50 -15.01
N ASN A 132 -5.30 0.68 -16.01
CA ASN A 132 -6.26 0.13 -16.98
C ASN A 132 -6.09 -1.36 -17.32
N ASP A 133 -5.31 -2.10 -16.54
CA ASP A 133 -5.36 -3.56 -16.65
C ASP A 133 -6.67 -4.07 -16.04
N THR A 134 -7.18 -5.16 -16.61
CA THR A 134 -8.36 -5.87 -16.12
C THR A 134 -8.00 -7.27 -15.70
N PHE A 135 -8.74 -7.79 -14.72
CA PHE A 135 -8.57 -9.14 -14.17
C PHE A 135 -9.93 -9.84 -14.05
N GLU A 136 -9.99 -11.06 -14.56
CA GLU A 136 -11.08 -12.02 -14.42
C GLU A 136 -10.52 -13.29 -13.78
N PHE A 137 -11.25 -13.84 -12.81
CA PHE A 137 -10.79 -14.95 -11.98
C PHE A 137 -11.69 -16.16 -12.21
N ILE A 138 -11.09 -17.32 -12.44
CA ILE A 138 -11.78 -18.57 -12.71
C ILE A 138 -11.21 -19.65 -11.78
N ARG A 139 -12.08 -20.41 -11.13
CA ARG A 139 -11.74 -21.59 -10.33
C ARG A 139 -12.54 -22.78 -10.84
N GLU A 140 -11.87 -23.87 -11.19
CA GLU A 140 -12.49 -25.13 -11.66
C GLU A 140 -13.49 -24.94 -12.82
N GLY A 141 -13.24 -23.97 -13.70
CA GLY A 141 -14.12 -23.65 -14.83
C GLY A 141 -15.30 -22.74 -14.50
N ALA A 142 -15.50 -22.36 -13.23
CA ALA A 142 -16.49 -21.38 -12.78
C ALA A 142 -15.85 -20.00 -12.53
N GLU A 143 -16.56 -18.93 -12.89
CA GLU A 143 -16.13 -17.56 -12.64
C GLU A 143 -16.23 -17.22 -11.14
N LEU A 144 -15.11 -16.74 -10.57
CA LEU A 144 -15.08 -16.15 -9.23
C LEU A 144 -15.47 -14.67 -9.33
N LYS A 145 -16.65 -14.33 -8.80
CA LYS A 145 -17.19 -12.97 -8.90
C LYS A 145 -16.35 -11.98 -8.08
N VAL A 146 -15.83 -10.97 -8.77
CA VAL A 146 -15.11 -9.86 -8.13
C VAL A 146 -16.08 -8.74 -7.76
N ASN A 147 -16.22 -8.48 -6.47
CA ASN A 147 -16.97 -7.33 -5.98
C ASN A 147 -16.10 -6.07 -6.05
N ARG A 148 -16.47 -5.15 -6.95
CA ARG A 148 -15.80 -3.85 -7.16
C ARG A 148 -16.49 -2.68 -6.44
N LYS A 149 -17.47 -2.94 -5.58
CA LYS A 149 -18.18 -1.91 -4.81
C LYS A 149 -17.56 -1.75 -3.42
N ASN A 150 -17.58 -0.53 -2.89
CA ASN A 150 -17.03 -0.16 -1.58
C ASN A 150 -15.53 -0.46 -1.42
N ILE A 151 -14.77 -0.35 -2.51
CA ILE A 151 -13.29 -0.40 -2.52
C ILE A 151 -12.69 0.95 -2.14
N ALA A 152 -13.41 2.04 -2.36
CA ALA A 152 -13.04 3.39 -1.96
C ALA A 152 -13.61 3.77 -0.59
N TRP A 153 -12.92 4.68 0.10
CA TRP A 153 -13.37 5.18 1.39
C TRP A 153 -14.69 5.95 1.25
N LYS A 154 -15.64 5.69 2.15
CA LYS A 154 -16.95 6.37 2.16
C LYS A 154 -16.81 7.90 2.19
N SER A 155 -15.82 8.41 2.91
CA SER A 155 -15.53 9.85 2.99
C SER A 155 -15.03 10.43 1.68
N ASP A 156 -14.22 9.69 0.92
CA ASP A 156 -13.74 10.15 -0.39
C ASP A 156 -14.93 10.23 -1.38
N ARG A 157 -15.73 9.16 -1.46
CA ARG A 157 -16.96 9.13 -2.29
C ARG A 157 -17.96 10.21 -1.92
N GLY A 158 -18.13 10.48 -0.62
CA GLY A 158 -19.15 11.39 -0.10
C GLY A 158 -18.76 12.87 -0.10
N HIS A 159 -17.47 13.20 0.01
CA HIS A 159 -17.01 14.56 0.27
C HIS A 159 -15.87 15.07 -0.62
N LYS A 160 -15.19 14.20 -1.38
CA LYS A 160 -14.08 14.62 -2.26
C LYS A 160 -14.41 14.55 -3.75
N PHE A 161 -15.39 13.73 -4.12
CA PHE A 161 -15.83 13.57 -5.49
C PHE A 161 -17.31 13.95 -5.59
N GLY A 162 -17.63 14.82 -6.54
CA GLY A 162 -18.98 15.35 -6.70
C GLY A 162 -19.96 14.31 -7.26
N LYS A 163 -21.15 14.21 -6.65
CA LYS A 163 -22.23 13.28 -7.07
C LYS A 163 -22.85 13.61 -8.43
N ASN A 164 -22.73 14.86 -8.86
CA ASN A 164 -23.25 15.37 -10.14
C ASN A 164 -22.11 15.86 -11.05
N VAL A 165 -20.92 15.27 -10.92
CA VAL A 165 -19.77 15.55 -11.77
C VAL A 165 -19.49 14.33 -12.61
N TYR A 166 -19.49 14.51 -13.92
CA TYR A 166 -19.27 13.44 -14.89
C TYR A 166 -17.96 13.70 -15.67
N PRO A 167 -17.26 12.64 -16.10
CA PRO A 167 -16.09 12.79 -16.96
C PRO A 167 -16.43 13.57 -18.22
N PHE A 168 -15.51 14.45 -18.64
CA PHE A 168 -15.65 15.23 -19.87
C PHE A 168 -14.30 15.37 -20.55
N ASN A 169 -14.26 15.11 -21.86
CA ASN A 169 -13.05 15.21 -22.70
C ASN A 169 -11.84 14.40 -22.16
N PHE A 170 -12.08 13.36 -21.36
CA PHE A 170 -11.06 12.56 -20.70
C PHE A 170 -10.53 11.46 -21.64
N GLN A 171 -9.20 11.35 -21.78
CA GLN A 171 -8.51 10.41 -22.69
C GLN A 171 -9.00 10.48 -24.15
N ASN A 172 -9.39 11.68 -24.61
CA ASN A 172 -9.90 11.92 -25.97
C ASN A 172 -8.84 12.56 -26.89
N GLY A 173 -7.57 12.54 -26.49
CA GLY A 173 -6.45 13.11 -27.24
C GLY A 173 -5.69 12.05 -28.04
N THR A 174 -4.69 12.50 -28.79
CA THR A 174 -3.74 11.60 -29.47
C THR A 174 -2.88 10.81 -28.49
N LEU A 175 -2.54 11.42 -27.34
CA LEU A 175 -1.80 10.77 -26.27
C LEU A 175 -2.77 10.27 -25.20
N ILE A 176 -2.82 8.95 -25.02
CA ILE A 176 -3.60 8.28 -23.97
C ILE A 176 -2.66 7.86 -22.86
N GLY A 177 -2.97 8.25 -21.62
CA GLY A 177 -2.11 7.99 -20.46
C GLY A 177 -2.44 6.71 -19.71
N GLY A 178 -3.63 6.16 -19.92
CA GLY A 178 -4.14 5.05 -19.15
C GLY A 178 -5.61 4.76 -19.47
N GLY A 179 -6.38 4.43 -18.44
CA GLY A 179 -7.77 4.00 -18.53
C GLY A 179 -8.72 5.12 -18.88
N LYS A 180 -9.85 4.75 -19.46
CA LYS A 180 -10.99 5.63 -19.74
C LYS A 180 -12.01 5.54 -18.60
N LEU A 181 -12.74 6.63 -18.39
CA LEU A 181 -13.84 6.69 -17.43
C LEU A 181 -15.18 6.59 -18.19
N ASN A 182 -16.21 6.06 -17.53
CA ASN A 182 -17.54 6.03 -18.11
C ASN A 182 -18.18 7.44 -18.01
N PRO A 183 -18.55 8.09 -19.13
CA PRO A 183 -19.16 9.42 -19.12
C PRO A 183 -20.58 9.45 -18.52
N GLU A 184 -21.25 8.30 -18.41
CA GLU A 184 -22.61 8.18 -17.86
C GLU A 184 -22.63 7.99 -16.33
N ILE A 185 -21.47 7.74 -15.71
CA ILE A 185 -21.35 7.47 -14.26
C ILE A 185 -20.64 8.66 -13.59
N PRO A 186 -21.19 9.21 -12.49
CA PRO A 186 -20.56 10.32 -11.80
C PRO A 186 -19.22 9.89 -11.17
N LEU A 187 -18.31 10.86 -10.99
CA LEU A 187 -16.98 10.58 -10.43
C LEU A 187 -17.03 9.97 -9.02
N SER A 188 -18.07 10.27 -8.23
CA SER A 188 -18.27 9.71 -6.89
C SER A 188 -18.48 8.19 -6.89
N ASP A 189 -18.96 7.63 -8.00
CA ASP A 189 -19.35 6.23 -8.12
C ASP A 189 -18.30 5.42 -8.91
N GLN A 190 -17.35 6.09 -9.57
CA GLN A 190 -16.20 5.46 -10.23
C GLN A 190 -15.09 5.17 -9.21
N GLU A 191 -15.27 4.14 -8.38
CA GLU A 191 -14.39 3.87 -7.25
C GLU A 191 -12.93 3.57 -7.64
N ASP A 192 -12.68 2.99 -8.81
CA ASP A 192 -11.32 2.75 -9.32
C ASP A 192 -10.54 4.07 -9.50
N LEU A 193 -11.22 5.11 -10.00
CA LEU A 193 -10.65 6.45 -10.08
C LEU A 193 -10.30 6.96 -8.68
N ILE A 194 -11.20 6.79 -7.72
CA ILE A 194 -11.02 7.31 -6.35
C ILE A 194 -9.83 6.61 -5.67
N VAL A 195 -9.73 5.28 -5.82
CA VAL A 195 -8.61 4.49 -5.33
C VAL A 195 -7.30 4.95 -5.98
N TRP A 196 -7.30 5.21 -7.29
CA TRP A 196 -6.12 5.69 -8.02
C TRP A 196 -5.68 7.10 -7.61
N MET A 197 -6.63 8.03 -7.49
CA MET A 197 -6.40 9.44 -7.14
C MET A 197 -5.79 9.64 -5.76
N ARG A 198 -5.92 8.65 -4.87
CA ARG A 198 -5.21 8.62 -3.60
C ARG A 198 -3.75 8.25 -3.82
N THR A 199 -2.88 9.25 -4.00
CA THR A 199 -1.44 9.08 -4.24
C THR A 199 -0.75 8.26 -3.15
N SER A 200 0.07 7.30 -3.56
CA SER A 200 0.92 6.50 -2.67
C SER A 200 2.18 7.26 -2.24
N ALA A 201 2.64 7.02 -1.01
CA ALA A 201 3.82 7.69 -0.46
C ALA A 201 5.17 7.12 -0.97
N LEU A 202 5.17 5.87 -1.43
CA LEU A 202 6.34 5.12 -1.87
C LEU A 202 6.24 4.75 -3.35
N PRO A 203 7.38 4.53 -4.05
CA PRO A 203 7.40 4.15 -5.46
C PRO A 203 6.99 2.70 -5.74
N SER A 204 6.94 1.87 -4.69
CA SER A 204 6.30 0.56 -4.71
C SER A 204 5.04 0.65 -3.86
N PHE A 205 3.89 0.36 -4.45
CA PHE A 205 2.61 0.48 -3.77
C PHE A 205 1.57 -0.49 -4.31
N ARG A 206 0.59 -0.79 -3.45
CA ARG A 206 -0.59 -1.60 -3.78
C ARG A 206 -1.83 -0.71 -3.81
N LYS A 207 -2.76 -1.03 -4.70
CA LYS A 207 -4.08 -0.38 -4.82
C LYS A 207 -5.13 -1.47 -4.89
N LEU A 208 -6.23 -1.26 -4.16
CA LEU A 208 -7.31 -2.25 -4.09
C LEU A 208 -8.09 -2.25 -5.41
N TYR A 209 -8.19 -3.41 -6.04
CA TYR A 209 -8.97 -3.61 -7.27
C TYR A 209 -10.39 -4.08 -6.97
N GLY A 210 -10.53 -4.96 -5.97
CA GLY A 210 -11.79 -5.61 -5.65
C GLY A 210 -11.63 -6.63 -4.53
N ARG A 211 -12.72 -7.35 -4.26
CA ARG A 211 -12.73 -8.44 -3.28
C ARG A 211 -13.50 -9.65 -3.82
N ILE A 212 -13.02 -10.84 -3.50
CA ILE A 212 -13.71 -12.11 -3.71
C ILE A 212 -14.38 -12.45 -2.37
N GLU A 213 -15.69 -12.69 -2.41
CA GLU A 213 -16.53 -12.93 -1.23
C GLU A 213 -16.69 -14.43 -0.92
N GLU A 214 -15.85 -15.26 -1.54
CA GLU A 214 -15.83 -16.71 -1.43
C GLU A 214 -14.45 -17.15 -0.93
N ASP A 215 -14.42 -18.21 -0.13
CA ASP A 215 -13.19 -18.80 0.38
C ASP A 215 -12.43 -19.52 -0.75
N LEU A 216 -11.10 -19.55 -0.63
CA LEU A 216 -10.23 -20.37 -1.48
C LEU A 216 -9.55 -21.44 -0.65
N ASP A 217 -9.68 -22.70 -1.08
CA ASP A 217 -9.16 -23.86 -0.37
C ASP A 217 -7.71 -24.14 -0.72
N VAL A 218 -7.05 -24.95 0.11
CA VAL A 218 -5.68 -25.41 -0.15
C VAL A 218 -5.67 -26.21 -1.44
N ASP A 219 -4.67 -25.96 -2.28
CA ASP A 219 -4.48 -26.56 -3.61
C ASP A 219 -5.44 -26.09 -4.70
N ASP A 220 -6.37 -25.16 -4.42
CA ASP A 220 -7.12 -24.45 -5.46
C ASP A 220 -6.15 -23.81 -6.47
N VAL A 221 -6.47 -23.94 -7.76
CA VAL A 221 -5.76 -23.24 -8.84
C VAL A 221 -6.69 -22.17 -9.40
N VAL A 222 -6.39 -20.91 -9.07
CA VAL A 222 -7.11 -19.77 -9.61
C VAL A 222 -6.46 -19.37 -10.93
N VAL A 223 -7.21 -19.50 -12.02
CA VAL A 223 -6.82 -19.01 -13.33
C VAL A 223 -7.22 -17.55 -13.43
N VAL A 224 -6.25 -16.68 -13.70
CA VAL A 224 -6.48 -15.26 -13.88
C VAL A 224 -6.33 -14.92 -15.35
N ASN A 225 -7.42 -14.56 -16.00
CA ASN A 225 -7.40 -13.96 -17.33
C ASN A 225 -7.28 -12.45 -17.16
N LEU A 226 -6.24 -11.87 -17.73
CA LEU A 226 -5.94 -10.45 -17.60
C LEU A 226 -5.63 -9.79 -18.93
N MET A 227 -5.95 -8.51 -19.02
CA MET A 227 -5.52 -7.65 -20.13
C MET A 227 -4.41 -6.73 -19.66
N ASN A 228 -3.20 -6.97 -20.18
CA ASN A 228 -1.98 -6.25 -19.84
C ASN A 228 -1.87 -4.96 -20.68
N ASN A 229 -2.68 -3.95 -20.39
CA ASN A 229 -2.81 -2.70 -21.17
C ASN A 229 -1.94 -1.55 -20.64
N TYR A 230 -1.63 -1.52 -19.35
CA TYR A 230 -0.98 -0.40 -18.69
C TYR A 230 0.52 -0.41 -18.96
N ASN A 231 1.03 0.60 -19.65
CA ASN A 231 2.45 0.69 -20.00
C ASN A 231 3.32 1.01 -18.78
N THR A 232 4.09 0.01 -18.32
CA THR A 232 5.13 0.19 -17.30
C THR A 232 6.54 0.06 -17.84
N TYR A 233 6.71 -0.45 -19.07
CA TYR A 233 8.03 -0.76 -19.62
C TYR A 233 8.84 0.50 -19.95
N SER A 234 8.17 1.59 -20.34
CA SER A 234 8.81 2.86 -20.71
C SER A 234 9.61 3.51 -19.56
N PHE A 235 9.30 3.18 -18.32
CA PHE A 235 10.01 3.65 -17.13
C PHE A 235 10.56 2.52 -16.26
N GLY A 236 10.62 1.28 -16.78
CA GLY A 236 11.14 0.13 -16.04
C GLY A 236 10.30 -0.28 -14.82
N GLY A 237 9.00 0.01 -14.84
CA GLY A 237 8.05 -0.39 -13.81
C GLY A 237 7.68 -1.88 -13.90
N LYS A 238 7.36 -2.47 -12.76
CA LYS A 238 6.94 -3.88 -12.66
C LYS A 238 5.49 -3.96 -12.20
N LYS A 239 4.78 -5.01 -12.62
CA LYS A 239 3.38 -5.22 -12.27
C LYS A 239 3.18 -6.58 -11.63
N LYS A 240 2.50 -6.58 -10.48
CA LYS A 240 2.14 -7.81 -9.78
C LYS A 240 0.67 -7.78 -9.42
N LEU A 241 0.05 -8.95 -9.47
CA LEU A 241 -1.26 -9.19 -8.93
C LEU A 241 -1.10 -9.84 -7.56
N VAL A 242 -1.84 -9.34 -6.57
CA VAL A 242 -1.75 -9.81 -5.20
C VAL A 242 -3.13 -10.18 -4.69
N LEU A 243 -3.29 -11.43 -4.27
CA LEU A 243 -4.43 -11.88 -3.47
C LEU A 243 -4.01 -11.89 -2.02
N SER A 244 -4.77 -11.24 -1.14
CA SER A 244 -4.45 -11.15 0.28
C SER A 244 -5.70 -11.28 1.14
N THR A 245 -5.60 -12.05 2.22
CA THR A 245 -6.56 -11.92 3.34
C THR A 245 -6.16 -10.75 4.24
N SER A 246 -7.03 -10.34 5.17
CA SER A 246 -6.73 -9.30 6.16
C SER A 246 -6.92 -9.82 7.58
N SER A 247 -6.04 -9.42 8.49
CA SER A 247 -6.25 -9.52 9.93
C SER A 247 -6.95 -8.25 10.46
N TRP A 248 -7.29 -8.23 11.75
CA TRP A 248 -7.77 -7.01 12.41
C TRP A 248 -6.77 -5.84 12.32
N LEU A 249 -5.46 -6.13 12.27
CA LEU A 249 -4.42 -5.12 12.12
C LEU A 249 -4.16 -4.73 10.65
N GLY A 250 -4.96 -5.27 9.72
CA GLY A 250 -4.81 -5.11 8.27
C GLY A 250 -4.01 -6.25 7.63
N GLY A 251 -3.27 -5.92 6.58
CA GLY A 251 -2.41 -6.87 5.87
C GLY A 251 -1.17 -7.29 6.67
N LYS A 252 -0.32 -8.13 6.06
CA LYS A 252 0.88 -8.64 6.72
C LYS A 252 1.89 -7.50 6.93
N ASN A 253 2.25 -7.23 8.19
CA ASN A 253 3.24 -6.21 8.53
C ASN A 253 3.95 -6.50 9.85
N ASP A 254 5.13 -7.13 9.75
CA ASP A 254 5.92 -7.55 10.92
C ASP A 254 6.74 -6.38 11.51
N PHE A 255 6.90 -5.28 10.78
CA PHE A 255 7.75 -4.14 11.18
C PHE A 255 7.32 -3.52 12.51
N LEU A 256 6.02 -3.27 12.68
CA LEU A 256 5.50 -2.64 13.90
C LEU A 256 5.82 -3.49 15.14
N GLY A 257 5.64 -4.80 15.01
CA GLY A 257 5.91 -5.73 16.08
C GLY A 257 7.39 -5.78 16.45
N HIS A 258 8.29 -5.88 15.45
CA HIS A 258 9.73 -5.82 15.67
C HIS A 258 10.18 -4.50 16.29
N ALA A 259 9.65 -3.36 15.82
CA ALA A 259 9.98 -2.04 16.35
C ALA A 259 9.58 -1.91 17.83
N CYS A 260 8.38 -2.37 18.21
CA CYS A 260 7.93 -2.37 19.59
C CYS A 260 8.80 -3.25 20.49
N VAL A 261 9.14 -4.47 20.06
CA VAL A 261 10.04 -5.36 20.82
C VAL A 261 11.43 -4.72 20.97
N PHE A 262 11.99 -4.16 19.90
CA PHE A 262 13.30 -3.51 19.92
C PHE A 262 13.34 -2.36 20.93
N VAL A 263 12.42 -1.38 20.81
CA VAL A 263 12.34 -0.24 21.73
C VAL A 263 12.11 -0.70 23.17
N GLY A 264 11.26 -1.72 23.36
CA GLY A 264 10.99 -2.30 24.67
C GLY A 264 12.24 -2.90 25.31
N CYS A 265 12.97 -3.75 24.58
CA CYS A 265 14.22 -4.36 25.02
C CYS A 265 15.29 -3.31 25.32
N SER A 266 15.53 -2.35 24.41
CA SER A 266 16.51 -1.28 24.64
C SER A 266 16.22 -0.48 25.91
N SER A 267 14.94 -0.19 26.20
CA SER A 267 14.56 0.53 27.42
C SER A 267 14.81 -0.26 28.71
N LEU A 268 14.63 -1.59 28.70
CA LEU A 268 14.94 -2.44 29.87
C LEU A 268 16.44 -2.55 30.08
N THR A 269 17.21 -2.73 29.00
CA THR A 269 18.67 -2.79 29.08
C THR A 269 19.24 -1.50 29.68
N LEU A 270 18.77 -0.34 29.22
CA LEU A 270 19.18 0.95 29.78
C LEU A 270 18.79 1.10 31.26
N ALA A 271 17.59 0.66 31.65
CA ALA A 271 17.16 0.70 33.04
C ALA A 271 18.05 -0.18 33.94
N ILE A 272 18.41 -1.38 33.48
CA ILE A 272 19.31 -2.29 34.21
C ILE A 272 20.70 -1.67 34.35
N ILE A 273 21.24 -1.08 33.29
CA ILE A 273 22.55 -0.40 33.32
C ILE A 273 22.53 0.74 34.35
N PHE A 274 21.52 1.61 34.33
CA PHE A 274 21.41 2.69 35.31
C PHE A 274 21.24 2.20 36.74
N MET A 275 20.49 1.11 36.96
CA MET A 275 20.35 0.48 38.27
C MET A 275 21.69 -0.07 38.79
N LEU A 276 22.47 -0.74 37.92
CA LEU A 276 23.80 -1.25 38.26
C LEU A 276 24.78 -0.12 38.57
N LEU A 277 24.82 0.92 37.73
CA LEU A 277 25.67 2.10 37.97
C LEU A 277 25.32 2.80 39.28
N HIS A 278 24.02 2.98 39.57
CA HIS A 278 23.58 3.57 40.82
C HIS A 278 23.92 2.70 42.04
N ALA A 279 23.80 1.37 41.93
CA ALA A 279 24.19 0.45 42.99
C ALA A 279 25.71 0.47 43.26
N LEU A 280 26.53 0.50 42.20
CA LEU A 280 27.98 0.61 42.30
C LEU A 280 28.39 1.95 42.92
N TRP A 281 27.82 3.05 42.45
CA TRP A 281 28.14 4.39 42.96
C TRP A 281 27.69 4.59 44.42
N ARG A 282 26.52 4.02 44.78
CA ARG A 282 26.07 3.98 46.18
C ARG A 282 27.02 3.18 47.06
N HIS A 283 27.51 2.04 46.58
CA HIS A 283 28.49 1.23 47.31
C HIS A 283 29.80 2.01 47.52
N GLU A 284 30.33 2.66 46.48
CA GLU A 284 31.52 3.52 46.59
C GLU A 284 31.35 4.65 47.62
N LEU A 285 30.21 5.36 47.58
CA LEU A 285 29.89 6.39 48.57
C LEU A 285 29.85 5.86 49.99
N PHE A 286 29.21 4.70 50.21
CA PHE A 286 29.14 4.07 51.52
C PHE A 286 30.54 3.66 52.03
N THR A 287 31.39 3.11 51.16
CA THR A 287 32.78 2.77 51.53
C THR A 287 33.60 4.01 51.88
N LEU A 288 33.44 5.12 51.15
CA LEU A 288 34.13 6.39 51.44
C LEU A 288 33.66 7.01 52.76
N GLU A 289 32.37 6.88 53.10
CA GLU A 289 31.81 7.38 54.35
C GLU A 289 32.28 6.57 55.56
N GLN A 290 32.37 5.24 55.43
CA GLN A 290 32.98 4.36 56.44
C GLN A 290 34.46 4.67 56.66
N GLU A 291 35.25 4.86 55.59
CA GLU A 291 36.65 5.26 55.73
C GLU A 291 36.82 6.59 56.48
N LYS A 292 35.96 7.59 56.18
CA LYS A 292 35.96 8.87 56.91
C LYS A 292 35.65 8.68 58.38
N LEU A 293 34.65 7.86 58.72
CA LEU A 293 34.27 7.55 60.11
C LEU A 293 35.42 6.85 60.86
N PHE A 294 36.06 5.85 60.23
CA PHE A 294 37.22 5.15 60.80
C PHE A 294 38.41 6.08 61.04
N ARG A 295 38.69 7.04 60.14
CA ARG A 295 39.73 8.05 60.39
C ARG A 295 39.40 8.92 61.59
N VAL A 296 38.16 9.35 61.75
CA VAL A 296 37.71 10.18 62.89
C VAL A 296 37.80 9.42 64.21
N ILE A 297 37.39 8.14 64.24
CA ILE A 297 37.53 7.28 65.42
C ILE A 297 39.00 7.06 65.77
N ARG A 298 39.86 6.78 64.78
CA ARG A 298 41.29 6.57 65.00
C ARG A 298 41.99 7.82 65.54
N THR A 299 41.61 9.00 65.04
CA THR A 299 42.15 10.28 65.56
C THR A 299 41.68 10.59 66.97
N ARG A 300 40.45 10.23 67.36
CA ARG A 300 39.98 10.38 68.75
C ARG A 300 40.62 9.39 69.73
N SER A 301 40.94 8.17 69.30
CA SER A 301 41.56 7.16 70.17
C SER A 301 43.04 7.44 70.49
N THR A 302 43.69 8.36 69.77
CA THR A 302 45.07 8.81 70.05
C THR A 302 45.17 9.96 71.05
N TYR A 303 44.05 10.47 71.56
CA TYR A 303 44.00 11.58 72.54
C TYR A 303 43.38 11.18 73.90
N ILE A 304 43.32 9.88 74.21
CA ILE A 304 43.01 9.33 75.54
C ILE A 304 44.19 8.45 75.93
#